data_AF-A0A2T4XEP8-F1
#
_entry.id   AF-A0A2T4XEP8-F1
#
_cell.length_a   1.000
_cell.length_b   1.000
_cell.length_c   1.000
_cell.angle_alpha   90.00
_cell.angle_beta   90.00
_cell.angle_gamma   90.00
#
_symmetry.space_group_name_H-M   'P 1'
#
loop_
_entity.id
_entity.type
_entity.pdbx_description
1 polymer ?
#
loop_
_entity_poly.entity_id
_entity_poly.type
_entity_poly.pdbx_seq_one_letter_code
_entity_poly.pdbx_strand_id
1 'polypeptide(L)'
;MAEALQDWLQSKESPLQEAVDRTLAEGLFSRSDLQYQLSAFRETAKEHDLIRWVRKNAIRTPINPKTILAVHAGNLPLVSFQDILAIFLSGHQYVGKLSSSDPYLPLSLLEVLKKHLKNQEVHDSPKLC
;
A
#
# COMPACT_ATOMS: atom_id res chain seq x y z
N MET A 1 7.66 -7.63 -0.74
CA MET A 1 6.56 -6.72 -0.33
C MET A 1 6.92 -5.89 0.89
N ALA A 2 7.37 -6.50 2.00
CA ALA A 2 7.76 -5.74 3.20
C ALA A 2 8.90 -4.73 2.93
N GLU A 3 9.95 -5.16 2.23
CA GLU A 3 11.06 -4.30 1.77
C GLU A 3 10.54 -3.11 0.95
N ALA A 4 9.79 -3.38 -0.13
CA ALA A 4 9.17 -2.36 -0.97
C ALA A 4 8.37 -1.30 -0.20
N LEU A 5 7.61 -1.75 0.82
CA LEU A 5 6.82 -0.87 1.67
C LEU A 5 7.70 -0.01 2.57
N GLN A 6 8.74 -0.61 3.16
CA GLN A 6 9.70 0.11 4.00
C GLN A 6 10.46 1.15 3.19
N ASP A 7 10.94 0.77 2.00
CA ASP A 7 11.62 1.68 1.09
C ASP A 7 10.72 2.86 0.73
N TRP A 8 9.46 2.60 0.37
CA TRP A 8 8.49 3.67 0.06
C TRP A 8 8.20 4.58 1.26
N LEU A 9 8.08 4.04 2.47
CA LEU A 9 7.85 4.83 3.68
C LEU A 9 9.07 5.65 4.11
N GLN A 10 10.30 5.18 3.88
CA GLN A 10 11.54 5.74 4.43
C GLN A 10 12.34 6.60 3.44
N SER A 11 12.14 6.44 2.13
CA SER A 11 12.92 7.17 1.12
C SER A 11 12.58 8.66 1.07
N LYS A 12 13.62 9.50 1.11
CA LYS A 12 13.53 10.97 1.06
C LYS A 12 13.15 11.50 -0.32
N GLU A 13 13.54 10.80 -1.38
CA GLU A 13 13.14 11.07 -2.77
C GLU A 13 12.31 9.90 -3.26
N SER A 14 10.98 10.02 -3.12
CA SER A 14 10.09 8.88 -3.30
C SER A 14 8.75 9.29 -3.90
N PRO A 15 8.03 8.36 -4.55
CA PRO A 15 6.66 8.59 -4.97
C PRO A 15 5.74 9.06 -3.83
N LEU A 16 6.06 8.69 -2.58
CA LEU A 16 5.35 9.20 -1.40
C LEU A 16 5.59 10.69 -1.20
N GLN A 17 6.83 11.17 -1.35
CA GLN A 17 7.14 12.58 -1.15
C GLN A 17 6.44 13.46 -2.21
N GLU A 18 6.43 13.03 -3.48
CA GLU A 18 5.67 13.72 -4.53
C GLU A 18 4.17 13.74 -4.21
N ALA A 19 3.61 12.61 -3.76
CA ALA A 19 2.20 12.54 -3.36
C ALA A 19 1.89 13.47 -2.17
N VAL A 20 2.78 13.57 -1.19
CA VAL A 20 2.67 14.50 -0.06
C VAL A 20 2.70 15.95 -0.54
N ASP A 21 3.63 16.29 -1.43
CA ASP A 21 3.77 17.67 -1.94
C ASP A 21 2.54 18.11 -2.72
N ARG A 22 1.99 17.24 -3.58
CA ARG A 22 0.73 17.49 -4.31
C ARG A 22 -0.46 17.63 -3.37
N THR A 23 -0.55 16.75 -2.38
CA THR A 23 -1.61 16.78 -1.36
C THR A 23 -1.61 18.12 -0.60
N LEU A 24 -0.42 18.61 -0.24
CA LEU A 24 -0.24 19.90 0.43
C LEU A 24 -0.55 21.08 -0.50
N ALA A 25 -0.10 21.02 -1.76
CA ALA A 25 -0.33 22.07 -2.74
C ALA A 25 -1.82 22.29 -3.04
N GLU A 26 -2.61 21.20 -3.04
CA GLU A 26 -4.06 21.25 -3.24
C GLU A 26 -4.85 21.45 -1.95
N GLY A 27 -4.18 21.54 -0.79
CA GLY A 27 -4.82 21.77 0.51
C GLY A 27 -5.76 20.64 0.95
N LEU A 28 -5.53 19.41 0.48
CA LEU A 28 -6.38 18.26 0.79
C LEU A 28 -6.26 17.82 2.26
N PHE A 29 -5.06 17.96 2.84
CA PHE A 29 -4.79 17.69 4.25
C PHE A 29 -3.80 18.70 4.82
N SER A 30 -3.82 18.88 6.13
CA SER A 30 -2.82 19.70 6.81
C SER A 30 -1.47 18.99 6.87
N ARG A 31 -0.38 19.78 6.96
CA ARG A 31 0.97 19.23 7.14
C ARG A 31 1.08 18.40 8.41
N SER A 32 0.42 18.82 9.49
CA SER A 32 0.43 18.08 10.76
C SER A 32 -0.27 16.72 10.65
N ASP A 33 -1.41 16.65 9.94
CA ASP A 33 -2.13 15.38 9.78
C ASP A 33 -1.30 14.38 8.96
N LEU A 34 -0.67 14.87 7.88
CA LEU A 34 0.23 14.05 7.06
C LEU A 34 1.43 13.56 7.86
N GLN A 35 2.09 14.45 8.60
CA GLN A 35 3.24 14.10 9.42
C GLN A 35 2.87 13.06 10.49
N TYR A 36 1.76 13.28 11.18
CA TYR A 36 1.27 12.35 12.20
C TYR A 36 0.99 10.97 11.60
N GLN A 37 0.19 10.92 10.53
CA GLN A 37 -0.23 9.66 9.93
C GLN A 37 0.95 8.87 9.35
N LEU A 38 1.84 9.54 8.61
CA LEU A 38 3.00 8.87 8.01
C LEU A 38 3.98 8.38 9.08
N SER A 39 4.13 9.12 10.19
CA SER A 39 4.95 8.67 11.33
C SER A 39 4.33 7.44 12.00
N ALA A 40 3.01 7.45 12.22
CA ALA A 40 2.29 6.30 12.77
C ALA A 40 2.47 5.04 11.90
N PHE A 41 2.37 5.15 10.57
CA PHE A 41 2.60 4.01 9.68
C PHE A 41 4.07 3.56 9.64
N ARG A 42 5.05 4.47 9.68
CA ARG A 42 6.47 4.11 9.80
C ARG A 42 6.75 3.32 11.08
N GLU A 43 6.07 3.65 12.17
CA GLU A 43 6.26 2.98 13.45
C GLU A 43 5.56 1.61 13.54
N THR A 44 4.40 1.47 12.91
CA THR A 44 3.51 0.29 13.04
C THR A 44 3.57 -0.70 11.88
N ALA A 45 4.05 -0.29 10.71
CA ALA A 45 4.11 -1.13 9.51
C ALA A 45 5.50 -1.75 9.27
N LYS A 46 6.30 -1.93 10.33
CA LYS A 46 7.62 -2.59 10.25
C LYS A 46 7.45 -4.05 9.84
N GLU A 47 8.47 -4.60 9.22
CA GLU A 47 8.43 -5.99 8.73
C GLU A 47 8.00 -6.99 9.81
N HIS A 48 8.57 -6.89 11.02
CA HIS A 48 8.21 -7.78 12.12
C HIS A 48 6.77 -7.61 12.59
N ASP A 49 6.21 -6.40 12.52
CA ASP A 49 4.82 -6.13 12.89
C ASP A 49 3.86 -6.70 11.84
N LEU A 50 4.20 -6.57 10.56
CA LEU A 50 3.43 -7.18 9.47
C LEU A 50 3.47 -8.71 9.52
N ILE A 51 4.65 -9.31 9.77
CA ILE A 51 4.78 -10.76 9.96
C ILE A 51 3.95 -11.21 11.16
N ARG A 52 4.01 -10.48 12.27
CA ARG A 52 3.20 -10.77 13.46
C ARG A 52 1.71 -10.68 13.14
N TRP A 53 1.29 -9.66 12.38
CA TRP A 53 -0.11 -9.46 11.98
C TRP A 53 -0.61 -10.58 11.06
N VAL A 54 0.17 -10.97 10.05
CA VAL A 54 -0.14 -12.10 9.14
C VAL A 54 -0.28 -13.41 9.92
N ARG A 55 0.66 -13.70 10.83
CA ARG A 55 0.63 -14.91 11.67
C ARG A 55 -0.57 -14.92 12.62
N LYS A 56 -0.83 -13.80 13.30
CA LYS A 56 -1.93 -13.66 14.27
C LYS A 56 -3.29 -13.92 13.62
N ASN A 57 -3.49 -13.46 12.40
CA ASN A 57 -4.74 -13.60 11.67
C ASN A 57 -4.80 -14.89 10.81
N ALA A 58 -3.79 -15.76 10.90
CA ALA A 58 -3.67 -16.98 10.09
C ALA A 58 -3.91 -16.73 8.59
N ILE A 59 -3.42 -15.60 8.07
CA ILE A 59 -3.58 -15.22 6.66
C ILE A 59 -2.84 -16.25 5.80
N ARG A 60 -3.55 -16.80 4.82
CA ARG A 60 -3.04 -17.80 3.87
C ARG A 60 -3.34 -17.37 2.46
N THR A 61 -2.45 -17.74 1.54
CA THR A 61 -2.71 -17.57 0.12
C THR A 61 -3.94 -18.39 -0.27
N PRO A 62 -4.96 -17.76 -0.87
CA PRO A 62 -6.20 -18.44 -1.26
C PRO A 62 -5.93 -19.36 -2.45
N ILE A 63 -6.58 -20.53 -2.45
CA ILE A 63 -6.56 -21.44 -3.60
C ILE A 63 -7.16 -20.75 -4.84
N ASN A 64 -8.22 -19.97 -4.64
CA ASN A 64 -8.89 -19.19 -5.67
C ASN A 64 -8.91 -17.70 -5.26
N PRO A 65 -7.92 -16.90 -5.70
CA PRO A 65 -7.90 -15.45 -5.46
C PRO A 65 -9.18 -14.78 -5.99
N LYS A 66 -9.73 -13.85 -5.21
CA LYS A 66 -10.88 -13.02 -5.62
C LYS A 66 -10.41 -11.63 -6.00
N THR A 67 -11.17 -10.97 -6.86
CA THR A 67 -11.08 -9.54 -7.10
C THR A 67 -11.89 -8.79 -6.05
N ILE A 68 -11.24 -7.94 -5.27
CA ILE A 68 -11.85 -7.15 -4.20
C ILE A 68 -11.95 -5.71 -4.66
N LEU A 69 -13.19 -5.20 -4.76
CA LEU A 69 -13.46 -3.79 -4.95
C LEU A 69 -13.37 -3.07 -3.60
N ALA A 70 -12.39 -2.20 -3.45
CA ALA A 70 -12.26 -1.30 -2.30
C ALA A 70 -12.69 0.11 -2.67
N VAL A 71 -13.66 0.67 -1.93
CA VAL A 71 -14.09 2.07 -2.07
C VAL A 71 -13.54 2.84 -0.88
N HIS A 72 -12.52 3.64 -1.11
CA HIS A 72 -11.76 4.25 -0.03
C HIS A 72 -12.38 5.55 0.44
N ALA A 73 -12.41 5.73 1.76
CA ALA A 73 -12.68 7.03 2.37
C ALA A 73 -11.48 7.97 2.18
N GLY A 74 -11.71 9.27 2.36
CA GLY A 74 -10.65 10.29 2.33
C GLY A 74 -10.79 11.31 3.45
N ASN A 75 -11.33 10.89 4.59
CA ASN A 75 -11.48 11.73 5.78
C ASN A 75 -10.21 11.79 6.63
N LEU A 76 -9.27 10.84 6.45
CA LEU A 76 -7.94 10.84 7.05
C LEU A 76 -6.91 10.59 5.94
N PRO A 77 -5.71 11.19 6.01
CA PRO A 77 -4.67 10.93 5.04
C PRO A 77 -4.37 9.43 5.00
N LEU A 78 -4.28 8.85 3.80
CA LEU A 78 -3.82 7.49 3.58
C LEU A 78 -4.57 6.42 4.41
N VAL A 79 -5.83 6.66 4.79
CA VAL A 79 -6.64 5.72 5.60
C VAL A 79 -6.76 4.34 4.96
N SER A 80 -6.76 4.31 3.62
CA SER A 80 -6.81 3.12 2.78
C SER A 80 -5.58 2.21 2.89
N PHE A 81 -4.52 2.64 3.57
CA PHE A 81 -3.28 1.87 3.76
C PHE A 81 -3.54 0.45 4.25
N GLN A 82 -4.34 0.32 5.30
CA GLN A 82 -4.64 -0.97 5.93
C GLN A 82 -5.42 -1.90 4.99
N ASP A 83 -6.39 -1.36 4.26
CA ASP A 83 -7.24 -2.13 3.35
C ASP A 83 -6.44 -2.64 2.16
N ILE A 84 -5.59 -1.76 1.59
CA ILE A 84 -4.65 -2.11 0.54
C ILE A 84 -3.73 -3.24 1.02
N LEU A 85 -3.04 -3.06 2.15
CA LEU A 85 -2.15 -4.10 2.68
C LEU A 85 -2.89 -5.40 2.97
N ALA A 86 -4.10 -5.36 3.52
CA ALA A 86 -4.89 -6.56 3.80
C ALA A 86 -5.22 -7.35 2.53
N ILE A 87 -5.67 -6.67 1.48
CA ILE A 87 -6.01 -7.32 0.20
C ILE A 87 -4.76 -7.96 -0.43
N PHE A 88 -3.64 -7.23 -0.46
CA PHE A 88 -2.41 -7.76 -1.04
C PHE A 88 -1.79 -8.89 -0.20
N LEU A 89 -1.72 -8.75 1.13
CA LEU A 89 -1.16 -9.77 2.02
C LEU A 89 -2.03 -11.03 2.09
N SER A 90 -3.34 -10.91 1.86
CA SER A 90 -4.24 -12.06 1.71
C SER A 90 -4.19 -12.69 0.32
N GLY A 91 -3.33 -12.24 -0.60
CA GLY A 91 -3.18 -12.84 -1.92
C GLY A 91 -4.40 -12.64 -2.83
N HIS A 92 -5.17 -11.57 -2.61
CA HIS A 92 -6.30 -11.20 -3.45
C HIS A 92 -5.93 -10.11 -4.45
N GLN A 93 -6.74 -10.00 -5.51
CA GLN A 93 -6.59 -8.95 -6.51
C GLN A 93 -7.30 -7.68 -6.04
N TYR A 94 -6.61 -6.55 -6.13
CA TYR A 94 -7.14 -5.25 -5.73
C TYR A 94 -7.74 -4.50 -6.92
N VAL A 95 -8.97 -3.98 -6.76
CA VAL A 95 -9.56 -2.94 -7.60
C VAL A 95 -10.03 -1.83 -6.68
N GLY A 96 -9.61 -0.60 -6.93
CA GLY A 96 -9.84 0.51 -6.00
C GLY A 96 -10.54 1.69 -6.65
N LYS A 97 -11.52 2.27 -5.95
CA LYS A 97 -11.95 3.66 -6.16
C LYS A 97 -11.35 4.52 -5.06
N LEU A 98 -10.37 5.35 -5.42
CA LEU A 98 -9.74 6.29 -4.50
C LEU A 98 -10.70 7.44 -4.18
N SER A 99 -10.59 8.00 -2.97
CA SER A 99 -11.32 9.21 -2.62
C SER A 99 -10.77 10.41 -3.38
N SER A 100 -11.63 11.32 -3.83
CA SER A 100 -11.21 12.61 -4.36
C SER A 100 -10.50 13.49 -3.33
N SER A 101 -10.73 13.23 -2.04
CA SER A 101 -10.07 13.91 -0.92
C SER A 101 -8.70 13.30 -0.57
N ASP A 102 -8.39 12.11 -1.07
CA ASP A 102 -7.06 11.50 -0.93
C ASP A 102 -6.67 10.70 -2.19
N PRO A 103 -6.42 11.39 -3.32
CA PRO A 103 -6.16 10.74 -4.59
C PRO A 103 -4.70 10.30 -4.75
N TYR A 104 -3.76 10.94 -4.03
CA TYR A 104 -2.33 10.84 -4.32
C TYR A 104 -1.60 9.83 -3.45
N LEU A 105 -1.81 9.87 -2.13
CA LEU A 105 -1.09 9.01 -1.18
C LEU A 105 -1.34 7.52 -1.47
N PRO A 106 -2.59 7.03 -1.55
CA PRO A 106 -2.84 5.64 -1.87
C PRO A 106 -2.40 5.24 -3.27
N LEU A 107 -2.50 6.14 -4.25
CA LEU A 107 -2.03 5.86 -5.61
C LEU A 107 -0.53 5.58 -5.61
N SER A 108 0.26 6.41 -4.92
CA SER A 108 1.71 6.23 -4.83
C SER A 108 2.09 4.87 -4.21
N LEU A 109 1.36 4.41 -3.19
CA LEU A 109 1.56 3.08 -2.59
C LEU A 109 1.23 1.97 -3.60
N LEU A 110 0.09 2.06 -4.28
CA LEU A 110 -0.36 1.06 -5.25
C LEU A 110 0.63 0.90 -6.40
N GLU A 111 1.23 1.99 -6.87
CA GLU A 111 2.25 1.96 -7.91
C GLU A 111 3.51 1.20 -7.47
N VAL A 112 3.97 1.44 -6.24
CA VAL A 112 5.12 0.71 -5.66
C VAL A 112 4.81 -0.78 -5.51
N LEU A 113 3.64 -1.12 -4.97
CA LEU A 113 3.23 -2.52 -4.79
C LEU A 113 3.09 -3.23 -6.13
N LYS A 114 2.46 -2.59 -7.12
CA LYS A 114 2.30 -3.14 -8.48
C LYS A 114 3.65 -3.39 -9.15
N LYS A 115 4.60 -2.47 -9.04
CA LYS A 115 5.95 -2.63 -9.58
C LYS A 115 6.66 -3.84 -8.97
N HIS A 116 6.61 -3.98 -7.65
CA HIS A 116 7.26 -5.10 -6.97
C HIS A 116 6.60 -6.45 -7.23
N LEU A 117 5.28 -6.49 -7.37
CA LEU A 117 4.56 -7.75 -7.65
C LEU A 117 4.74 -8.21 -9.10
N LYS A 118 4.78 -7.28 -10.08
CA LYS A 118 5.13 -7.63 -11.46
C LYS A 118 6.56 -8.19 -11.58
N ASN A 119 7.49 -7.65 -10.79
CA ASN A 119 8.87 -8.15 -10.76
C ASN A 119 9.00 -9.54 -10.13
N GLN A 120 7.96 -10.04 -9.44
CA GLN A 120 7.90 -11.41 -8.94
C GLN A 120 7.34 -12.41 -9.97
N GLU A 121 6.78 -11.93 -11.09
CA GLU A 121 6.33 -12.78 -12.22
C GLU A 121 7.45 -13.07 -13.25
N VAL A 122 8.70 -12.62 -13.01
CA VAL A 122 9.86 -12.99 -13.84
C VAL A 122 10.52 -14.25 -13.27
N HIS A 123 9.83 -15.38 -13.45
CA HIS A 123 10.48 -16.68 -13.51
C HIS A 123 9.92 -17.41 -14.73
N ASP A 124 10.48 -17.09 -15.90
CA ASP A 124 10.70 -18.08 -16.96
C ASP A 124 11.43 -19.27 -16.29
N SER A 125 11.02 -20.53 -16.39
CA SER A 125 10.77 -21.41 -17.56
C SER A 125 10.21 -22.77 -17.05
N PRO A 126 9.83 -23.78 -17.87
CA PRO A 126 9.88 -23.88 -19.33
C PRO A 126 8.53 -24.24 -20.00
N LYS A 127 8.47 -24.07 -21.33
CA LYS A 127 7.53 -24.81 -22.18
C LYS A 127 7.69 -26.31 -21.94
N LEU A 128 6.59 -26.98 -21.60
CA LEU A 128 6.30 -28.43 -21.74
C LEU A 128 4.82 -28.58 -21.32
N CYS A 129 3.84 -28.96 -22.13
CA CYS A 129 3.77 -29.73 -23.37
C CYS A 129 2.90 -29.02 -24.43
#